data_AF-A0A7L1JC99-F1
#
_entry.id   AF-A0A7L1JC99-F1
#
_cell.length_a   1.000
_cell.length_b   1.000
_cell.length_c   1.000
_cell.angle_alpha   90.00
_cell.angle_beta   90.00
_cell.angle_gamma   90.00
#
_symmetry.space_group_name_H-M   'P 1'
#
loop_
_entity.id
_entity.type
_entity.pdbx_description
1 polymer ?
#
loop_
_entity_poly.entity_id
_entity_poly.type
_entity_poly.pdbx_seq_one_letter_code
_entity_poly.pdbx_strand_id
1 'polypeptide(L)'
;MPAPATPHTRLPHAAPTLLLLLTALATTLACRHLPPCHTAFPWDSLSILRDMAPSPTQPCQHQQPPFPFPDTLLHNTHPQQAAATARHILHHLLATLSAHSTPQHWDQQARQRLLNNL
;
A
#
# COMPACT_ATOMS: atom_id res chain seq x y z
N MET A 1 -22.85 66.98 -13.34
CA MET A 1 -22.20 65.78 -12.76
C MET A 1 -23.00 64.54 -13.15
N PRO A 2 -22.39 63.56 -13.81
CA PRO A 2 -22.77 62.15 -13.67
C PRO A 2 -21.57 61.24 -13.32
N ALA A 3 -21.92 60.03 -12.89
CA ALA A 3 -21.22 59.08 -12.02
C ALA A 3 -19.93 58.41 -12.56
N PRO A 4 -19.06 57.87 -11.68
CA PRO A 4 -17.86 57.16 -12.08
C PRO A 4 -18.17 55.75 -12.59
N ALA A 5 -17.56 55.38 -13.72
CA ALA A 5 -17.63 54.05 -14.29
C ALA A 5 -16.90 53.03 -13.40
N THR A 6 -17.56 51.90 -13.12
CA THR A 6 -16.99 50.77 -12.38
C THR A 6 -15.94 50.05 -13.22
N PRO A 7 -14.76 49.71 -12.66
CA PRO A 7 -13.80 48.87 -13.34
C PRO A 7 -14.24 47.41 -13.25
N HIS A 8 -14.63 46.81 -14.38
CA HIS A 8 -14.81 45.37 -14.49
C HIS A 8 -13.45 44.67 -14.30
N THR A 9 -13.22 44.14 -13.10
CA THR A 9 -12.10 43.25 -12.78
C THR A 9 -12.22 41.96 -13.58
N ARG A 10 -11.44 41.85 -14.66
CA ARG A 10 -11.30 40.63 -15.44
C ARG A 10 -10.63 39.55 -14.59
N LEU A 11 -11.42 38.55 -14.20
CA LEU A 11 -10.96 37.33 -13.51
C LEU A 11 -10.76 36.06 -14.40
N PRO A 12 -10.45 36.10 -15.71
CA PRO A 12 -10.42 34.88 -16.51
C PRO A 12 -9.14 34.04 -16.34
N HIS A 13 -8.07 34.59 -15.74
CA HIS A 13 -6.77 33.89 -15.62
C HIS A 13 -6.51 33.24 -14.26
N ALA A 14 -7.24 33.64 -13.21
CA ALA A 14 -7.03 33.07 -11.87
C ALA A 14 -7.57 31.64 -11.77
N ALA A 15 -8.68 31.34 -12.45
CA ALA A 15 -9.31 30.03 -12.48
C ALA A 15 -8.40 28.93 -13.06
N PRO A 16 -7.77 29.08 -14.25
CA PRO A 16 -6.92 28.03 -14.80
C PRO A 16 -5.64 27.81 -13.98
N THR A 17 -5.01 28.86 -13.43
CA THR A 17 -3.84 28.71 -12.55
C THR A 17 -4.19 28.01 -11.25
N LEU A 18 -5.34 28.32 -10.64
CA LEU A 18 -5.80 27.67 -9.42
C LEU A 18 -6.15 26.20 -9.67
N LEU A 19 -6.74 25.89 -10.83
CA LEU A 19 -7.04 24.53 -11.24
C LEU A 19 -5.76 23.72 -11.50
N LEU A 20 -4.75 24.32 -12.13
CA LEU A 20 -3.40 23.73 -12.28
C LEU A 20 -2.73 23.47 -10.92
N LEU A 21 -2.83 24.42 -9.99
CA LEU A 21 -2.27 24.30 -8.65
C LEU A 21 -2.96 23.20 -7.85
N LEU A 22 -4.29 23.09 -7.93
CA LEU A 22 -5.07 22.01 -7.32
C LEU A 22 -4.73 20.65 -7.92
N THR A 23 -4.53 20.59 -9.23
CA THR A 23 -4.15 19.33 -9.91
C THR A 23 -2.74 18.90 -9.48
N ALA A 24 -1.79 19.83 -9.41
CA ALA A 24 -0.45 19.56 -8.89
C ALA A 24 -0.46 19.19 -7.41
N LEU A 25 -1.33 19.80 -6.61
CA LEU A 25 -1.49 19.46 -5.20
C LEU A 25 -2.12 18.07 -5.04
N ALA A 26 -3.11 17.73 -5.86
CA ALA A 26 -3.74 16.41 -5.85
C ALA A 26 -2.78 15.30 -6.30
N THR A 27 -1.95 15.54 -7.33
CA THR A 27 -0.93 14.57 -7.76
C THR A 27 0.20 14.43 -6.75
N THR A 28 0.65 15.53 -6.12
CA THR A 28 1.64 15.46 -5.03
C THR A 28 1.08 14.83 -3.76
N LEU A 29 -0.21 15.04 -3.43
CA LEU A 29 -0.87 14.32 -2.34
C LEU A 29 -1.04 12.84 -2.67
N ALA A 30 -1.42 12.49 -3.91
CA ALA A 30 -1.53 11.09 -4.32
C ALA A 30 -0.19 10.34 -4.20
N CYS A 31 0.94 11.00 -4.46
CA CYS A 31 2.27 10.45 -4.19
C CYS A 31 2.67 10.48 -2.70
N ARG A 32 2.20 11.45 -1.91
CA ARG A 32 2.41 11.52 -0.45
C ARG A 32 1.53 10.56 0.34
N HIS A 33 0.46 10.05 -0.27
CA HIS A 33 -0.38 8.98 0.28
C HIS A 33 0.22 7.60 0.09
N LEU A 34 1.31 7.46 -0.68
CA LEU A 34 2.21 6.35 -0.41
C LEU A 34 2.84 6.67 0.95
N PRO A 35 2.62 5.85 1.99
CA PRO A 35 3.37 5.97 3.22
C PRO A 35 4.85 6.12 2.82
N PRO A 36 5.62 7.05 3.44
CA PRO A 36 7.06 7.08 3.23
C PRO A 36 7.50 5.63 3.33
N CYS A 37 8.06 5.08 2.25
CA CYS A 37 8.30 3.65 2.10
C CYS A 37 9.14 3.24 3.30
N HIS A 38 8.46 2.80 4.37
CA HIS A 38 9.09 2.59 5.64
C HIS A 38 9.94 1.38 5.34
N THR A 39 11.25 1.55 5.30
CA THR A 39 12.17 0.41 5.16
C THR A 39 11.94 -0.61 6.30
N ALA A 40 11.25 -0.19 7.37
CA ALA A 40 10.72 -1.01 8.45
C ALA A 40 9.36 -1.71 8.16
N PHE A 41 8.55 -1.23 7.21
CA PHE A 41 7.22 -1.79 6.91
C PHE A 41 7.22 -3.29 6.57
N PRO A 42 8.15 -3.79 5.74
CA PRO A 42 8.29 -5.23 5.53
C PRO A 42 8.66 -5.95 6.83
N TRP A 43 9.53 -5.34 7.65
CA TRP A 43 10.06 -5.95 8.87
C TRP A 43 9.03 -6.08 9.99
N ASP A 44 8.20 -5.06 10.20
CA ASP A 44 7.14 -5.08 11.22
C ASP A 44 6.08 -6.12 10.84
N SER A 45 5.67 -6.15 9.57
CA SER A 45 4.70 -7.11 9.06
C SER A 45 5.21 -8.55 9.17
N LEU A 46 6.49 -8.78 8.86
CA LEU A 46 7.14 -10.10 9.02
C LEU A 46 7.24 -10.51 10.50
N SER A 47 7.53 -9.56 11.39
CA SER A 47 7.61 -9.83 12.83
C SER A 47 6.24 -10.23 13.38
N ILE A 48 5.19 -9.48 13.02
CA ILE A 48 3.81 -9.81 13.40
C ILE A 48 3.41 -11.19 12.85
N LEU A 49 3.75 -11.50 11.60
CA LEU A 49 3.42 -12.79 10.98
C LEU A 49 4.10 -13.97 11.71
N ARG A 50 5.36 -13.80 12.13
CA ARG A 50 6.08 -14.80 12.93
C ARG A 50 5.43 -15.00 14.30
N ASP A 51 5.05 -13.92 14.96
CA ASP A 51 4.49 -13.96 16.32
C ASP A 51 3.03 -14.46 16.31
N MET A 52 2.29 -14.21 15.22
CA MET A 52 0.90 -14.64 15.02
C MET A 52 0.77 -16.16 14.91
N ALA A 53 1.74 -16.81 14.28
CA ALA A 53 1.73 -18.23 13.95
C ALA A 53 3.00 -18.90 14.50
N PRO A 54 3.10 -19.11 15.82
CA PRO A 54 4.24 -19.81 16.40
C PRO A 54 4.39 -21.18 15.74
N SER A 55 5.63 -21.51 15.36
CA SER A 55 5.90 -22.80 14.71
C SER A 55 5.41 -23.93 15.59
N PRO A 56 4.64 -24.90 15.05
CA PRO A 56 4.21 -26.04 15.84
C PRO A 56 5.44 -26.79 16.35
N THR A 57 5.37 -27.28 17.58
CA THR A 57 6.45 -28.09 18.19
C THR A 57 6.71 -29.39 17.45
N GLN A 58 5.73 -29.82 16.65
CA GLN A 58 5.83 -30.97 15.77
C GLN A 58 5.88 -30.51 14.31
N PRO A 59 6.72 -31.13 13.46
CA PRO A 59 6.75 -30.81 12.04
C PRO A 59 5.38 -31.09 11.42
N CYS A 60 4.86 -30.14 10.65
CA CYS A 60 3.65 -30.33 9.86
C CYS A 60 3.88 -31.51 8.90
N GLN A 61 3.18 -32.64 9.10
CA GLN A 61 3.34 -33.83 8.26
C GLN A 61 2.69 -33.73 6.87
N HIS A 62 2.18 -32.56 6.49
CA HIS A 62 1.75 -32.35 5.13
C HIS A 62 3.00 -32.27 4.24
N GLN A 63 3.15 -33.25 3.35
CA GLN A 63 4.00 -33.14 2.17
C GLN A 63 3.46 -32.00 1.30
N GLN A 64 3.76 -30.76 1.69
CA GLN A 64 3.55 -29.63 0.83
C GLN A 64 4.55 -29.80 -0.32
N PRO A 65 4.09 -29.84 -1.59
CA PRO A 65 5.02 -29.72 -2.69
C PRO A 65 5.82 -28.44 -2.45
N PRO A 66 7.13 -28.43 -2.77
CA PRO A 66 7.90 -27.20 -2.69
C PRO A 66 7.14 -26.12 -3.43
N PHE A 67 6.83 -25.01 -2.77
CA PHE A 67 6.26 -23.84 -3.43
C PHE A 67 7.44 -23.09 -4.04
N PRO A 68 7.66 -23.17 -5.37
CA PRO A 68 8.79 -22.48 -5.98
C PRO A 68 8.48 -20.98 -5.96
N PHE A 69 9.17 -20.25 -5.09
CA PHE A 69 9.14 -18.79 -5.15
C PHE A 69 9.96 -18.34 -6.37
N PRO A 70 9.39 -17.57 -7.32
CA PRO A 70 10.11 -17.16 -8.51
C PRO A 70 11.18 -16.11 -8.17
N ASP A 71 12.45 -16.51 -8.19
CA ASP A 71 13.61 -15.64 -7.91
C ASP A 71 13.72 -14.46 -8.89
N THR A 72 13.08 -14.56 -10.05
CA THR A 72 13.00 -13.46 -11.04
C THR A 72 12.34 -12.21 -10.46
N LEU A 73 11.49 -12.35 -9.44
CA LEU A 73 10.87 -11.20 -8.76
C LEU A 73 11.87 -10.42 -7.90
N LEU A 74 12.94 -11.06 -7.42
CA LEU A 74 13.97 -10.44 -6.59
C LEU A 74 14.97 -9.61 -7.42
N HIS A 75 15.16 -9.98 -8.68
CA HIS A 75 16.19 -9.41 -9.56
C HIS A 75 15.63 -8.38 -10.55
N ASN A 76 14.45 -7.82 -10.28
CA ASN A 76 13.82 -6.88 -11.17
C ASN A 76 14.49 -5.50 -11.12
N THR A 77 15.16 -5.12 -12.21
CA THR A 77 15.86 -3.83 -12.34
C THR A 77 14.94 -2.66 -12.71
N HIS A 78 13.67 -2.92 -13.03
CA HIS A 78 12.72 -1.90 -13.48
C HIS A 78 11.83 -1.43 -12.30
N PRO A 79 11.96 -0.18 -11.83
CA PRO A 79 11.28 0.28 -10.61
C PRO A 79 9.74 0.19 -10.67
N GLN A 80 9.14 0.51 -11.81
CA GLN A 80 7.68 0.44 -11.99
C GLN A 80 7.17 -0.99 -11.93
N GLN A 81 7.91 -1.93 -12.53
CA GLN A 81 7.56 -3.34 -12.52
C GLN A 81 7.76 -3.92 -11.12
N ALA A 82 8.83 -3.55 -10.42
CA ALA A 82 9.05 -3.95 -9.03
C ALA A 82 7.91 -3.47 -8.11
N ALA A 83 7.45 -2.23 -8.27
CA ALA A 83 6.31 -1.69 -7.52
C ALA A 83 5.00 -2.43 -7.83
N ALA A 84 4.73 -2.73 -9.11
CA ALA A 84 3.54 -3.49 -9.51
C ALA A 84 3.58 -4.92 -8.94
N THR A 85 4.74 -5.58 -8.98
CA THR A 85 4.97 -6.90 -8.40
C THR A 85 4.78 -6.88 -6.88
N ALA A 86 5.38 -5.92 -6.17
CA ALA A 86 5.22 -5.79 -4.72
C ALA A 86 3.75 -5.61 -4.33
N ARG A 87 3.02 -4.75 -5.03
CA ARG A 87 1.57 -4.55 -4.83
C ARG A 87 0.78 -5.84 -5.09
N HIS A 88 1.13 -6.59 -6.13
CA HIS A 88 0.49 -7.86 -6.43
C HIS A 88 0.70 -8.89 -5.31
N ILE A 89 1.93 -8.99 -4.78
CA ILE A 89 2.25 -9.84 -3.63
C ILE A 89 1.44 -9.43 -2.39
N LEU A 90 1.39 -8.13 -2.07
CA LEU A 90 0.63 -7.62 -0.92
C LEU A 90 -0.87 -7.93 -1.04
N HIS A 91 -1.47 -7.73 -2.22
CA HIS A 91 -2.86 -8.11 -2.45
C HIS A 91 -3.11 -9.62 -2.27
N HIS A 92 -2.20 -10.47 -2.76
CA HIS A 92 -2.30 -11.91 -2.56
C HIS A 92 -2.19 -12.28 -1.08
N LEU A 93 -1.24 -11.70 -0.34
CA LEU A 93 -1.11 -11.90 1.10
C LEU A 93 -2.37 -11.47 1.84
N LEU A 94 -2.92 -10.29 1.53
CA LEU A 94 -4.15 -9.79 2.14
C LEU A 94 -5.32 -10.76 1.89
N ALA A 95 -5.48 -11.25 0.65
CA ALA A 95 -6.52 -12.21 0.30
C ALA A 95 -6.36 -13.54 1.06
N THR A 96 -5.14 -14.06 1.17
CA THR A 96 -4.85 -15.30 1.90
C THR A 96 -5.09 -15.14 3.40
N LEU A 97 -4.65 -14.02 3.99
CA LEU A 97 -4.75 -13.77 5.43
C LEU A 97 -6.15 -13.33 5.86
N SER A 98 -6.97 -12.77 4.98
CA SER A 98 -8.37 -12.42 5.25
C SER A 98 -9.33 -13.60 5.11
N ALA A 99 -8.89 -14.73 4.55
CA ALA A 99 -9.73 -15.89 4.36
C ALA A 99 -10.26 -16.49 5.69
N HIS A 100 -11.48 -17.02 5.65
CA HIS A 100 -12.14 -17.65 6.80
C HIS A 100 -11.53 -18.99 7.20
N SER A 101 -10.68 -19.58 6.35
CA SER A 101 -9.94 -20.83 6.58
C SER A 101 -8.65 -20.63 7.39
N THR A 102 -8.57 -19.56 8.18
CA THR A 102 -7.39 -19.28 9.00
C THR A 102 -7.33 -20.23 10.21
N PRO A 103 -6.16 -20.81 10.53
CA PRO A 103 -6.05 -21.76 11.63
C PRO A 103 -6.48 -21.16 12.97
N GLN A 104 -7.25 -21.92 13.75
CA GLN A 104 -7.77 -21.45 15.05
C GLN A 104 -6.68 -21.08 16.06
N HIS A 105 -5.48 -21.64 15.94
CA HIS A 105 -4.37 -21.36 16.86
C HIS A 105 -3.65 -20.04 16.58
N TRP A 106 -4.01 -19.33 15.50
CA TRP A 106 -3.41 -18.04 15.19
C TRP A 106 -3.97 -16.94 16.09
N ASP A 107 -3.07 -16.06 16.54
CA ASP A 107 -3.45 -14.86 17.30
C ASP A 107 -4.29 -13.92 16.41
N GLN A 108 -5.58 -13.76 16.77
CA GLN A 108 -6.52 -12.94 16.01
C GLN A 108 -6.18 -11.44 16.07
N GLN A 109 -5.62 -10.95 17.18
CA GLN A 109 -5.25 -9.55 17.32
C GLN A 109 -3.99 -9.23 16.51
N ALA A 110 -3.00 -10.12 16.49
CA ALA A 110 -1.85 -10.03 15.62
C ALA A 110 -2.27 -10.05 14.13
N ARG A 111 -3.20 -10.94 13.77
CA ARG A 111 -3.79 -10.98 12.42
C ARG A 111 -4.44 -9.66 12.02
N GLN A 112 -5.29 -9.08 12.86
CA GLN A 112 -5.93 -7.79 12.54
C GLN A 112 -4.90 -6.66 12.40
N ARG A 113 -3.87 -6.63 13.25
CA ARG A 113 -2.76 -5.67 13.12
C ARG A 113 -2.02 -5.85 11.80
N LEU A 114 -1.78 -7.09 11.38
CA LEU A 114 -1.14 -7.39 10.10
C LEU A 114 -1.99 -6.93 8.92
N LEU A 115 -3.29 -7.21 8.92
CA LEU A 115 -4.22 -6.80 7.86
C LEU A 115 -4.35 -5.28 7.73
N ASN A 116 -4.21 -4.54 8.84
CA ASN A 116 -4.24 -3.07 8.82
C ASN A 116 -2.93 -2.46 8.31
N ASN A 117 -1.83 -3.22 8.38
CA ASN A 117 -0.55 -2.77 7.85
C ASN A 117 -0.47 -3.04 6.34
N LEU A 118 -0.90 -4.21 5.86
CA LEU A 118 -0.85 -4.62 4.45
C LEU A 118 -1.70 -3.73 3.52
#